data_AF-A0AAF0UTR9-F1
#
_entry.id   AF-A0AAF0UTR9-F1
#
_cell.length_a   1.000
_cell.length_b   1.000
_cell.length_c   1.000
_cell.angle_alpha   90.00
_cell.angle_beta   90.00
_cell.angle_gamma   90.00
#
_symmetry.space_group_name_H-M   'P 1'
#
loop_
_entity.id
_entity.type
_entity.pdbx_description
1 polymer ?
#
loop_
_entity_poly.entity_id
_entity_poly.type
_entity_poly.pdbx_seq_one_letter_code
_entity_poly.pdbx_strand_id
1 'polypeptide(L)' 'MAPNKVKCFTWQVARKACLTHEALQKRGSIIASRCLLCKEALETNKHLFMHCKVTTQVWAMFTSIAGINWIMP' A
#
# COMPACT_ATOMS: atom_id res chain seq x y z
N MET A 1 -0.03 -21.39 6.65
CA MET A 1 0.59 -20.69 7.80
C MET A 1 1.50 -19.59 7.24
N ALA A 2 1.26 -18.32 7.58
CA ALA A 2 2.09 -17.22 7.06
C ALA A 2 3.31 -16.96 7.97
N PRO A 3 4.48 -16.60 7.43
CA PRO A 3 5.64 -16.19 8.22
C PRO A 3 5.35 -14.98 9.13
N ASN A 4 5.99 -14.91 10.30
CA ASN A 4 5.76 -13.81 11.26
C ASN A 4 5.98 -12.43 10.65
N LYS A 5 6.99 -12.27 9.78
CA LYS A 5 7.25 -11.00 9.08
C LYS A 5 6.04 -10.54 8.25
N VAL A 6 5.37 -11.46 7.55
CA VAL A 6 4.16 -11.16 6.77
C VAL A 6 3.03 -10.74 7.69
N LYS A 7 2.79 -11.47 8.79
CA LYS A 7 1.74 -11.12 9.76
C LYS A 7 1.95 -9.72 10.37
N CYS A 8 3.16 -9.44 10.84
CA CYS A 8 3.51 -8.14 11.42
C CYS A 8 3.37 -7.00 10.39
N PHE A 9 3.74 -7.26 9.14
CA PHE A 9 3.58 -6.29 8.07
C PHE A 9 2.10 -6.03 7.75
N THR A 10 1.28 -7.08 7.57
CA THR A 10 -0.16 -6.94 7.35
C THR A 10 -0.85 -6.16 8.47
N TRP A 11 -0.46 -6.41 9.73
CA TRP A 11 -0.96 -5.64 10.87
C TRP A 11 -0.62 -4.15 10.79
N GLN A 12 0.59 -3.80 10.35
CA GLN A 12 0.99 -2.40 10.15
C GLN A 12 0.17 -1.74 9.04
N VAL A 13 -0.06 -2.44 7.92
CA VAL A 13 -0.89 -1.93 6.81
C VAL A 13 -2.31 -1.65 7.30
N ALA A 14 -2.92 -2.61 8.01
CA ALA A 14 -4.29 -2.47 8.53
C ALA A 14 -4.44 -1.29 9.49
N ARG A 15 -3.42 -0.96 10.28
CA ARG A 15 -3.42 0.17 11.23
C ARG A 15 -2.91 1.48 10.64
N LYS A 16 -2.64 1.54 9.32
CA LYS A 16 -1.99 2.68 8.66
C LYS A 16 -0.67 3.07 9.35
N ALA A 17 0.03 2.10 9.92
CA ALA A 17 1.25 2.27 10.70
C ALA A 17 2.52 2.01 9.88
N CYS A 18 2.41 1.60 8.61
CA CYS A 18 3.55 1.51 7.72
C CYS A 18 4.25 2.86 7.56
N LEU A 19 5.56 2.82 7.34
CA LEU A 19 6.46 3.95 7.12
C LEU A 19 6.22 4.62 5.76
N THR A 20 5.02 5.16 5.57
CA THR A 20 4.65 6.01 4.44
C THR A 20 4.93 7.47 4.75
N HIS A 21 5.07 8.31 3.72
CA HIS A 21 5.18 9.75 3.94
C HIS A 21 4.01 10.34 4.76
N GLU A 22 2.78 9.81 4.59
CA GLU A 22 1.62 10.18 5.43
C GLU A 22 1.90 9.95 6.93
N ALA A 23 2.52 8.82 7.29
CA ALA A 23 2.85 8.50 8.67
C ALA A 23 3.99 9.37 9.23
N LEU A 24 4.95 9.78 8.38
CA LEU A 24 6.02 10.70 8.76
C LEU A 24 5.51 12.13 8.97
N GLN A 25 4.63 12.61 8.07
CA GLN A 25 3.99 13.92 8.21
C GLN A 25 3.18 14.03 9.50
N LYS A 26 2.44 12.97 9.90
CA LYS A 26 1.74 12.90 11.19
C LYS A 26 2.66 12.97 12.41
N ARG A 27 3.94 12.64 12.25
CA ARG A 27 4.97 12.76 13.30
C ARG A 27 5.69 14.12 13.28
N GLY A 28 5.23 15.06 12.46
CA GLY A 28 5.79 16.42 12.35
C GLY A 28 6.92 16.56 11.33
N SER A 29 7.21 15.54 10.51
CA SER A 29 8.22 15.66 9.45
C SER A 29 7.67 16.44 8.26
N ILE A 30 8.41 17.47 7.80
CA ILE A 30 8.08 18.22 6.58
C ILE A 30 8.70 17.48 5.40
N ILE A 31 7.88 16.76 4.63
CA ILE A 31 8.29 15.99 3.45
C ILE A 31 7.36 16.32 2.30
N ALA A 32 7.93 16.56 1.11
CA ALA A 32 7.18 16.63 -0.14
C ALA A 32 6.70 15.21 -0.51
N SER A 33 5.52 14.84 -0.04
CA SER A 33 5.00 13.48 -0.21
C SER A 33 4.58 13.23 -1.65
N ARG A 34 5.16 12.17 -2.23
CA ARG A 34 4.80 11.61 -3.53
C ARG A 34 5.00 10.10 -3.47
N CYS A 35 4.08 9.34 -4.05
CA CYS A 35 4.14 7.89 -4.10
C CYS A 35 5.38 7.44 -4.84
N LEU A 36 6.21 6.60 -4.19
CA LEU A 36 7.46 6.13 -4.78
C LEU A 36 7.24 5.30 -6.06
N LEU A 37 6.12 4.58 -6.15
CA LEU A 37 5.83 3.67 -7.25
C LEU A 37 5.34 4.41 -8.51
N CYS A 38 4.23 5.13 -8.42
CA CYS A 38 3.66 5.82 -9.59
C CYS A 38 4.21 7.23 -9.81
N LYS A 39 4.76 7.88 -8.78
CA LYS A 39 5.24 9.28 -8.80
C LYS A 39 4.18 10.32 -9.21
N GLU A 40 2.89 9.96 -9.22
CA GLU A 40 1.80 10.80 -9.71
C GLU A 40 0.88 11.32 -8.58
N ALA A 41 0.78 10.59 -7.46
CA ALA A 41 -0.12 10.93 -6.35
C ALA A 41 0.61 10.99 -5.00
N LEU A 42 -0.07 11.48 -3.97
CA LEU A 42 0.43 11.48 -2.59
C LEU A 42 0.69 10.06 -2.09
N GLU A 43 1.80 9.85 -1.38
CA GLU A 43 2.05 8.56 -0.74
C GLU A 43 1.23 8.42 0.54
N THR A 44 0.20 7.58 0.47
CA THR A 44 -0.62 7.15 1.60
C THR A 44 -0.64 5.64 1.66
N ASN A 45 -0.94 5.06 2.82
CA ASN A 45 -1.09 3.60 2.94
C ASN A 45 -2.14 3.05 1.95
N LYS A 46 -3.28 3.73 1.82
CA LYS A 46 -4.33 3.33 0.88
C LYS A 46 -3.86 3.39 -0.57
N HIS A 47 -3.23 4.49 -0.97
CA HIS A 47 -2.73 4.60 -2.33
C HIS A 47 -1.67 3.54 -2.61
N LEU A 48 -0.64 3.44 -1.76
CA LEU A 48 0.48 2.52 -1.97
C LEU A 48 0.04 1.06 -2.12
N PHE A 49 -0.92 0.59 -1.31
CA PHE A 49 -1.31 -0.82 -1.28
C PHE A 49 -2.56 -1.17 -2.10
N MET A 50 -3.39 -0.19 -2.46
CA MET A 50 -4.66 -0.45 -3.15
C MET A 50 -4.81 0.35 -4.46
N HIS A 51 -4.64 1.67 -4.41
CA HIS A 51 -5.01 2.54 -5.53
C HIS A 51 -3.85 2.98 -6.44
N CYS A 52 -2.62 2.60 -6.13
CA CYS A 52 -1.47 2.95 -6.95
C CYS A 52 -1.54 2.18 -8.26
N LYS A 53 -1.37 2.88 -9.39
CA LYS A 53 -1.34 2.29 -10.73
C LYS A 53 -0.48 1.03 -10.83
N VAL A 54 0.70 1.03 -10.21
CA VAL A 54 1.59 -0.14 -10.18
C VAL A 54 0.97 -1.27 -9.36
N THR A 55 0.51 -0.97 -8.15
CA THR A 55 -0.10 -1.96 -7.25
C THR A 55 -1.39 -2.55 -7.80
N THR A 56 -2.22 -1.75 -8.47
CA THR A 56 -3.44 -2.23 -9.15
C THR A 56 -3.11 -3.25 -10.23
N GLN A 57 -2.00 -3.08 -10.98
CA GLN A 57 -1.54 -4.08 -11.95
C GLN A 57 -1.09 -5.38 -11.27
N VAL A 58 -0.40 -5.28 -10.14
CA VAL A 58 0.00 -6.46 -9.34
C VAL A 58 -1.23 -7.20 -8.83
N TRP A 59 -2.24 -6.48 -8.32
CA TRP A 59 -3.50 -7.08 -7.90
C TRP A 59 -4.23 -7.76 -9.07
N ALA A 60 -4.33 -7.10 -10.22
CA ALA A 60 -4.95 -7.69 -11.42
C ALA A 60 -4.24 -8.98 -11.87
N MET A 61 -2.91 -9.00 -11.83
CA MET A 61 -2.13 -10.22 -12.10
C MET A 61 -2.44 -11.31 -11.09
N PHE A 62 -2.38 -10.99 -9.80
CA PHE A 62 -2.64 -11.95 -8.73
C PHE A 62 -4.06 -12.53 -8.80
N THR A 63 -5.06 -11.68 -9.00
CA THR A 63 -6.46 -12.09 -9.07
C THR A 63 -6.74 -12.92 -10.32
N SER A 64 -6.11 -12.58 -11.45
CA SER A 64 -6.15 -13.41 -12.66
C SER A 64 -5.57 -14.80 -12.43
N ILE A 65 -4.45 -14.91 -11.72
CA ILE A 65 -3.82 -16.21 -11.40
C ILE A 65 -4.68 -16.99 -10.39
N ALA A 66 -5.26 -16.29 -9.42
CA ALA A 66 -6.09 -16.90 -8.37
C ALA A 66 -7.52 -17.23 -8.83
N GLY A 67 -7.95 -16.77 -10.01
CA GLY A 67 -9.32 -16.92 -10.50
C GLY A 67 -10.36 -16.13 -9.69
N ILE A 68 -9.96 -15.03 -9.04
CA ILE A 68 -10.81 -14.23 -8.15
C ILE A 68 -11.31 -13.00 -8.90
N ASN A 69 -12.63 -12.79 -8.93
CA ASN A 69 -13.20 -11.52 -9.40
C ASN A 69 -13.18 -10.48 -8.27
N TRP A 70 -12.06 -9.79 -8.14
CA TRP A 70 -11.85 -8.78 -7.10
C TRP A 70 -12.18 -7.37 -7.60
N ILE A 71 -13.04 -6.66 -6.88
CA ILE A 71 -13.34 -5.25 -7.12
C ILE A 71 -12.62 -4.44 -6.04
N MET A 72 -11.75 -3.53 -6.47
CA MET A 72 -11.03 -2.65 -5.54
C MET A 72 -12.02 -1.70 -4.82
N PRO A 73 -12.05 -1.70 -3.48
CA PRO A 73 -12.88 -0.78 -2.68
C PRO A 73 -12.29 0.63 -2.63
#